data_AF-A0A409VUI0-F1
#
_entry.id   AF-A0A409VUI0-F1
#
_cell.length_a   1.000
_cell.length_b   1.000
_cell.length_c   1.000
_cell.angle_alpha   90.00
_cell.angle_beta   90.00
_cell.angle_gamma   90.00
#
_symmetry.space_group_name_H-M   'P 1'
#
loop_
_entity.id
_entity.type
_entity.pdbx_description
1 polymer ?
#
loop_
_entity_poly.entity_id
_entity_poly.type
_entity_poly.pdbx_seq_one_letter_code
_entity_poly.pdbx_strand_id
1 'polypeptide(L)'
;MAETGGLEESKNHSVRTLAAFLGATAIGLLSFTHDVYSDRNNPSGAVHKGTDDTVNSFLFLGFLFALSVAALRRPHENTRIADFVLTLSFATITLGTFIFVWRNMSKPVSISFSVGFAFLALAYATCIDSCVDQDRGNPLDAMRRWIEQYRGLERPQ
;
A
#
# COMPACT_ATOMS: atom_id res chain seq x y z
N MET A 1 -5.11 -13.80 30.37
CA MET A 1 -4.05 -13.45 29.39
C MET A 1 -4.20 -14.28 28.11
N ALA A 2 -5.33 -14.17 27.40
CA ALA A 2 -5.60 -14.99 26.20
C ALA A 2 -6.22 -14.20 25.03
N GLU A 3 -6.38 -12.89 25.12
CA GLU A 3 -7.07 -12.08 24.09
C GLU A 3 -6.15 -11.53 22.99
N THR A 4 -4.83 -11.56 23.17
CA THR A 4 -3.88 -10.99 22.19
C THR A 4 -3.67 -11.88 20.96
N GLY A 5 -3.83 -13.20 21.09
CA GLY A 5 -3.58 -14.14 19.98
C GLY A 5 -4.59 -14.04 18.83
N GLY A 6 -5.89 -13.87 19.14
CA GLY A 6 -6.95 -13.79 18.11
C GLY A 6 -6.91 -12.52 17.28
N LEU A 7 -6.47 -11.40 17.89
CA LEU A 7 -6.37 -10.10 17.21
C LEU A 7 -5.19 -10.07 16.22
N GLU A 8 -4.05 -10.63 16.60
CA GLU A 8 -2.87 -10.72 15.73
C GLU A 8 -3.08 -11.67 14.55
N GLU A 9 -3.75 -12.81 14.78
CA GLU A 9 -4.07 -13.76 13.72
C GLU A 9 -5.04 -13.18 12.68
N SER A 10 -6.09 -12.49 13.16
CA SER A 10 -7.05 -11.78 12.30
C SER A 10 -6.39 -10.68 11.45
N LYS A 11 -5.51 -9.88 12.04
CA LYS A 11 -4.76 -8.83 11.33
C LYS A 11 -3.84 -9.42 10.26
N ASN A 12 -3.15 -10.50 10.58
CA ASN A 12 -2.25 -11.18 9.64
C ASN A 12 -2.99 -11.82 8.47
N HIS A 13 -4.15 -12.42 8.73
CA HIS A 13 -5.02 -12.94 7.67
C HIS A 13 -5.50 -11.81 6.74
N SER A 14 -6.01 -10.72 7.31
CA SER A 14 -6.50 -9.57 6.53
C SER A 14 -5.44 -8.97 5.60
N VAL A 15 -4.21 -8.80 6.08
CA VAL A 15 -3.13 -8.24 5.25
C VAL A 15 -2.68 -9.22 4.15
N ARG A 16 -2.65 -10.53 4.44
CA ARG A 16 -2.39 -11.54 3.41
C ARG A 16 -3.46 -11.55 2.32
N THR A 17 -4.73 -11.45 2.70
CA THR A 17 -5.84 -11.33 1.75
C THR A 17 -5.72 -10.07 0.90
N LEU A 18 -5.37 -8.92 1.52
CA LEU A 18 -5.16 -7.67 0.77
C LEU A 18 -3.98 -7.77 -0.19
N ALA A 19 -2.87 -8.35 0.25
CA ALA A 19 -1.70 -8.57 -0.59
C ALA A 19 -2.03 -9.49 -1.78
N ALA A 20 -2.76 -10.58 -1.55
CA ALA A 20 -3.20 -11.47 -2.63
C ALA A 20 -4.12 -10.73 -3.63
N PHE A 21 -5.03 -9.89 -3.14
CA PHE A 21 -5.91 -9.06 -3.97
C PHE A 21 -5.12 -8.06 -4.82
N LEU A 22 -4.15 -7.36 -4.22
CA LEU A 22 -3.27 -6.43 -4.94
C LEU A 22 -2.44 -7.15 -5.99
N GLY A 23 -1.91 -8.33 -5.66
CA GLY A 23 -1.16 -9.17 -6.59
C GLY A 23 -2.01 -9.61 -7.78
N ALA A 24 -3.23 -10.09 -7.54
CA ALA A 24 -4.17 -10.48 -8.60
C ALA A 24 -4.55 -9.28 -9.49
N THR A 25 -4.78 -8.12 -8.89
CA THR A 25 -5.07 -6.87 -9.62
C THR A 25 -3.90 -6.46 -10.52
N ALA A 26 -2.67 -6.53 -10.00
CA ALA A 26 -1.47 -6.22 -10.77
C ALA A 26 -1.30 -7.16 -11.97
N ILE A 27 -1.49 -8.49 -11.78
CA ILE A 27 -1.43 -9.46 -12.89
C ILE A 27 -2.50 -9.18 -13.94
N GLY A 28 -3.74 -8.92 -13.52
CA GLY A 28 -4.84 -8.60 -14.45
C GLY A 28 -4.53 -7.35 -15.27
N LEU A 29 -3.98 -6.31 -14.64
CA LEU A 29 -3.54 -5.10 -15.32
C LEU A 29 -2.36 -5.37 -16.26
N LEU A 30 -1.35 -6.15 -15.85
CA LEU A 30 -0.22 -6.56 -16.70
C LEU A 30 -0.67 -7.31 -17.95
N SER A 31 -1.65 -8.22 -17.81
CA SER A 31 -2.22 -8.94 -18.95
C SER A 31 -2.94 -7.97 -19.89
N PHE A 32 -3.74 -7.06 -19.35
CA PHE A 32 -4.46 -6.07 -20.14
C PHE A 32 -3.52 -5.08 -20.84
N THR A 33 -2.47 -4.60 -20.16
CA THR A 33 -1.48 -3.71 -20.77
C THR A 33 -0.70 -4.44 -21.86
N HIS A 34 -0.33 -5.70 -21.64
CA HIS A 34 0.31 -6.53 -22.66
C HIS A 34 -0.56 -6.67 -23.91
N ASP A 35 -1.85 -6.93 -23.78
CA ASP A 35 -2.77 -7.03 -24.94
C ASP A 35 -2.87 -5.69 -25.68
N VAL A 36 -3.08 -4.59 -24.94
CA VAL A 36 -3.17 -3.23 -25.53
C VAL A 36 -1.87 -2.79 -26.23
N TYR A 37 -0.72 -3.22 -25.73
CA TYR A 37 0.59 -2.88 -26.29
C TYR A 37 1.05 -3.84 -27.38
N SER A 38 0.69 -5.12 -27.32
CA SER A 38 1.01 -6.10 -28.36
C SER A 38 0.29 -5.78 -29.67
N ASP A 39 -0.95 -5.28 -29.61
CA ASP A 39 -1.71 -4.77 -30.76
C ASP A 39 -1.08 -3.52 -31.41
N ARG A 40 -0.22 -2.78 -30.71
CA ARG A 40 0.46 -1.58 -31.24
C ARG A 40 1.72 -1.90 -32.06
N ASN A 41 2.26 -3.11 -31.95
CA ASN A 41 3.47 -3.54 -32.68
C ASN A 41 3.17 -4.02 -34.11
N ASN A 42 2.27 -3.34 -34.82
CA ASN A 42 2.10 -3.52 -36.26
C ASN A 42 3.38 -3.04 -37.00
N PRO A 43 3.82 -3.71 -38.08
CA PRO A 43 5.19 -3.64 -38.60
C PRO A 43 5.57 -2.31 -39.30
N SER A 44 4.68 -1.33 -39.32
CA SER A 44 4.94 0.01 -39.85
C SER A 44 5.55 0.93 -38.77
N GLY A 45 6.74 0.56 -38.27
CA GLY A 45 7.70 1.50 -37.68
C GLY A 45 7.33 2.19 -36.37
N ALA A 46 6.50 1.57 -35.52
CA ALA A 46 6.19 2.14 -34.21
C ALA A 46 7.42 2.10 -33.28
N VAL A 47 7.98 3.28 -33.01
CA VAL A 47 8.99 3.52 -31.97
C VAL A 47 8.52 2.89 -30.66
N HIS A 48 9.33 1.99 -30.08
CA HIS A 48 9.12 1.44 -28.75
C HIS A 48 8.93 2.62 -27.77
N LYS A 49 7.71 2.84 -27.29
CA LYS A 49 7.42 3.98 -26.41
C LYS A 49 7.88 3.57 -25.03
N GLY A 50 8.97 4.18 -24.52
CA GLY A 50 9.45 3.92 -23.15
C GLY A 50 8.41 4.15 -22.03
N THR A 51 7.24 4.72 -22.35
CA THR A 51 6.11 4.78 -21.43
C THR A 51 5.43 3.42 -21.21
N ASP A 52 5.43 2.53 -22.20
CA ASP A 52 4.82 1.20 -22.11
C ASP A 52 5.67 0.28 -21.22
N ASP A 53 7.00 0.37 -21.35
CA ASP A 53 7.96 -0.29 -20.44
C ASP A 53 7.83 0.21 -19.00
N THR A 54 7.58 1.51 -18.83
CA THR A 54 7.40 2.15 -17.52
C THR A 54 6.14 1.62 -16.81
N VAL A 55 5.01 1.54 -17.52
CA VAL A 55 3.75 1.02 -16.98
C VAL A 55 3.92 -0.44 -16.56
N ASN A 56 4.48 -1.28 -17.43
CA ASN A 56 4.69 -2.69 -17.13
C ASN A 56 5.64 -2.89 -15.94
N SER A 57 6.70 -2.09 -15.86
CA SER A 57 7.65 -2.13 -14.74
C SER A 57 6.98 -1.78 -13.41
N PHE A 58 6.13 -0.75 -13.37
CA PHE A 58 5.42 -0.36 -12.14
C PHE A 58 4.41 -1.42 -11.69
N LEU A 59 3.64 -2.00 -12.62
CA LEU A 59 2.69 -3.06 -12.30
C LEU A 59 3.41 -4.34 -11.84
N PHE A 60 4.53 -4.69 -12.48
CA PHE A 60 5.35 -5.85 -12.10
C PHE A 60 5.99 -5.67 -10.72
N LEU A 61 6.55 -4.50 -10.43
CA LEU A 61 7.07 -4.18 -9.10
C LEU A 61 5.95 -4.24 -8.04
N GLY A 62 4.78 -3.69 -8.34
CA GLY A 62 3.60 -3.78 -7.49
C GLY A 62 3.20 -5.20 -7.15
N PHE A 63 3.17 -6.08 -8.16
CA PHE A 63 2.95 -7.51 -7.98
C PHE A 63 4.01 -8.16 -7.09
N LEU A 64 5.30 -7.91 -7.35
CA LEU A 64 6.40 -8.49 -6.55
C LEU A 64 6.35 -8.04 -5.09
N PHE A 65 6.02 -6.78 -4.81
CA PHE A 65 5.86 -6.29 -3.45
C PHE A 65 4.65 -6.93 -2.75
N ALA A 66 3.52 -7.06 -3.44
CA ALA A 66 2.35 -7.78 -2.91
C ALA A 66 2.68 -9.24 -2.57
N LEU A 67 3.36 -9.93 -3.50
CA LEU A 67 3.78 -11.32 -3.30
C LEU A 67 4.75 -11.46 -2.12
N SER A 68 5.69 -10.53 -2.00
CA SER A 68 6.66 -10.48 -0.90
C SER A 68 5.95 -10.35 0.46
N VAL A 69 4.90 -9.52 0.56
CA VAL A 69 4.11 -9.39 1.80
C VAL A 69 3.31 -10.66 2.08
N ALA A 70 2.70 -11.27 1.06
CA ALA A 70 1.95 -12.51 1.23
C ALA A 70 2.85 -13.67 1.71
N ALA A 71 4.07 -13.76 1.16
CA ALA A 71 5.03 -14.82 1.43
C ALA A 71 5.83 -14.63 2.74
N LEU A 72 6.25 -13.40 3.06
CA LEU A 72 7.21 -13.13 4.15
C LEU A 72 6.56 -12.78 5.49
N ARG A 73 5.24 -12.57 5.57
CA ARG A 73 4.60 -12.17 6.83
C ARG A 73 4.62 -13.32 7.84
N ARG A 74 5.58 -13.26 8.77
CA ARG A 74 5.63 -14.05 10.01
C ARG A 74 4.93 -13.29 11.14
N PRO A 75 4.18 -13.97 12.01
CA PRO A 75 3.26 -13.33 12.95
C PRO A 75 3.90 -12.40 13.99
N HIS A 76 5.23 -12.43 14.22
CA HIS A 76 5.80 -11.81 15.42
C HIS A 76 6.98 -10.82 15.22
N GLU A 77 7.60 -10.73 14.04
CA GLU A 77 8.87 -9.95 13.89
C GLU A 77 8.82 -8.76 12.91
N ASN A 78 7.99 -8.78 11.87
CA ASN A 78 8.12 -7.84 10.74
C ASN A 78 6.83 -7.12 10.31
N THR A 79 5.95 -6.79 11.26
CA THR A 79 4.66 -6.11 10.96
C THR A 79 4.85 -4.74 10.30
N ARG A 80 5.77 -3.91 10.80
CA ARG A 80 6.06 -2.58 10.21
C ARG A 80 6.61 -2.66 8.78
N ILE A 81 7.50 -3.62 8.51
CA ILE A 81 8.08 -3.81 7.18
C ILE A 81 7.02 -4.33 6.20
N ALA A 82 6.19 -5.29 6.63
CA ALA A 82 5.11 -5.82 5.81
C ALA A 82 4.09 -4.73 5.45
N ASP A 83 3.71 -3.88 6.41
CA ASP A 83 2.78 -2.78 6.17
C ASP A 83 3.43 -1.73 5.23
N PHE A 84 4.72 -1.43 5.38
CA PHE A 84 5.45 -0.54 4.47
C PHE A 84 5.54 -1.08 3.02
N VAL A 85 5.84 -2.37 2.85
CA VAL A 85 5.92 -3.01 1.53
C VAL A 85 4.54 -3.11 0.88
N LEU A 86 3.49 -3.32 1.67
CA LEU A 86 2.10 -3.31 1.20
C LEU A 86 1.71 -1.92 0.67
N THR A 87 2.08 -0.86 1.40
CA THR A 87 1.89 0.53 0.95
C THR A 87 2.66 0.82 -0.34
N LEU A 88 3.92 0.37 -0.43
CA LEU A 88 4.71 0.51 -1.66
C LEU A 88 4.07 -0.21 -2.84
N SER A 89 3.56 -1.44 -2.64
CA SER A 89 2.82 -2.20 -3.65
C SER A 89 1.60 -1.43 -4.14
N PHE A 90 0.80 -0.92 -3.20
CA PHE A 90 -0.38 -0.13 -3.55
C PHE A 90 0.00 1.14 -4.33
N ALA A 91 1.03 1.87 -3.90
CA ALA A 91 1.49 3.07 -4.56
C ALA A 91 1.99 2.81 -5.98
N THR A 92 2.79 1.76 -6.21
CA THR A 92 3.32 1.43 -7.54
C THR A 92 2.22 0.94 -8.48
N ILE A 93 1.27 0.13 -8.01
CA ILE A 93 0.11 -0.31 -8.82
C ILE A 93 -0.73 0.91 -9.22
N THR A 94 -1.04 1.78 -8.25
CA THR A 94 -1.89 2.95 -8.51
C THR A 94 -1.22 3.93 -9.48
N LEU A 95 0.09 4.18 -9.31
CA LEU A 95 0.86 5.03 -10.21
C LEU A 95 0.98 4.44 -11.62
N GLY A 96 1.26 3.14 -11.74
CA GLY A 96 1.30 2.44 -13.03
C GLY A 96 -0.04 2.51 -13.76
N THR A 97 -1.15 2.29 -13.03
CA THR A 97 -2.51 2.40 -13.54
C THR A 97 -2.83 3.83 -13.98
N PHE A 98 -2.45 4.83 -13.19
CA PHE A 98 -2.64 6.24 -13.53
C PHE A 98 -1.94 6.61 -14.83
N ILE A 99 -0.66 6.26 -14.99
CA ILE A 99 0.11 6.54 -16.21
C ILE A 99 -0.55 5.85 -17.41
N PHE A 100 -0.99 4.60 -17.24
CA PHE A 100 -1.69 3.85 -18.28
C PHE A 100 -2.99 4.52 -18.73
N VAL A 101 -3.89 4.83 -17.78
CA VAL A 101 -5.18 5.47 -18.07
C VAL A 101 -4.96 6.84 -18.71
N TRP A 102 -4.04 7.63 -18.16
CA TRP A 102 -3.76 8.97 -18.68
C TRP A 102 -3.28 8.95 -20.13
N ARG A 103 -2.51 7.93 -20.52
CA ARG A 103 -1.93 7.80 -21.86
C ARG A 103 -2.86 7.13 -22.87
N ASN A 104 -3.69 6.17 -22.44
CA ASN A 104 -4.39 5.28 -23.36
C ASN A 104 -5.91 5.50 -23.41
N MET A 105 -6.51 6.15 -22.41
CA MET A 105 -7.95 6.39 -22.37
C MET A 105 -8.32 7.77 -22.93
N SER A 106 -9.60 7.93 -23.26
CA SER A 106 -10.14 9.22 -23.70
C SER A 106 -9.98 10.29 -22.61
N LYS A 107 -9.82 11.55 -23.04
CA LYS A 107 -9.67 12.71 -22.13
C LYS A 107 -10.68 12.74 -20.96
N PRO A 108 -12.00 12.50 -21.15
CA PRO A 108 -12.94 12.53 -20.02
C PRO A 108 -12.70 11.42 -18.99
N VAL A 109 -12.30 10.22 -19.45
CA VAL A 109 -11.98 9.08 -18.55
C VAL A 109 -10.70 9.38 -17.77
N SER A 110 -9.68 9.88 -18.46
CA SER A 110 -8.40 10.28 -17.86
C SER A 110 -8.57 11.35 -16.78
N ILE A 111 -9.35 12.40 -17.05
CA ILE A 111 -9.63 13.47 -16.08
C ILE A 111 -10.37 12.91 -14.85
N SER A 112 -11.42 12.10 -15.06
CA SER A 112 -12.19 11.51 -13.96
C SER A 112 -11.31 10.63 -13.08
N PHE A 113 -10.41 9.85 -13.70
CA PHE A 113 -9.46 9.01 -12.99
C PHE A 113 -8.44 9.83 -12.19
N SER A 114 -7.92 10.93 -12.76
CA SER A 114 -6.99 11.82 -12.07
C SER A 114 -7.61 12.52 -10.87
N VAL A 115 -8.88 12.94 -10.98
CA VAL A 115 -9.63 13.51 -9.86
C VAL A 115 -9.80 12.44 -8.76
N GLY A 116 -10.20 11.22 -9.12
CA GLY A 116 -10.27 10.09 -8.18
C GLY A 116 -8.94 9.79 -7.49
N PHE A 117 -7.83 9.82 -8.24
CA PHE A 117 -6.48 9.65 -7.69
C PHE A 117 -6.11 10.77 -6.72
N ALA A 118 -6.44 12.02 -7.02
CA ALA A 118 -6.21 13.14 -6.12
C ALA A 118 -7.00 13.00 -4.80
N PHE A 119 -8.26 12.57 -4.88
CA PHE A 119 -9.06 12.26 -3.69
C PHE A 119 -8.47 11.10 -2.88
N LEU A 120 -8.02 10.04 -3.55
CA LEU A 120 -7.35 8.91 -2.90
C LEU A 120 -6.06 9.36 -2.19
N ALA A 121 -5.25 10.20 -2.83
CA ALA A 121 -4.04 10.75 -2.24
C ALA A 121 -4.33 11.64 -1.03
N LEU A 122 -5.38 12.47 -1.09
CA LEU A 122 -5.85 13.29 0.03
C LEU A 122 -6.40 12.44 1.19
N ALA A 123 -7.20 11.42 0.88
CA ALA A 123 -7.71 10.48 1.87
C ALA A 123 -6.56 9.70 2.54
N TYR A 124 -5.54 9.33 1.77
CA TYR A 124 -4.35 8.66 2.30
C TYR A 124 -3.52 9.60 3.19
N ALA A 125 -3.29 10.85 2.77
CA ALA A 125 -2.57 11.85 3.55
C ALA A 125 -3.25 12.14 4.90
N THR A 126 -4.57 12.33 4.89
CA THR A 126 -5.36 12.56 6.10
C THR A 126 -5.38 11.34 7.04
N CYS A 127 -5.34 10.13 6.49
CA CYS A 127 -5.22 8.90 7.27
C CYS A 127 -3.84 8.79 7.97
N ILE A 128 -2.75 9.18 7.28
CA ILE A 128 -1.41 9.21 7.90
C ILE A 128 -1.38 10.24 9.04
N ASP A 129 -1.87 11.45 8.83
CA ASP A 129 -1.88 12.49 9.88
C ASP A 129 -2.66 12.02 11.11
N SER A 130 -3.79 11.35 10.91
CA SER A 130 -4.60 10.79 11.99
C SER A 130 -3.86 9.68 12.77
N CYS A 131 -3.04 8.88 12.08
CA CYS A 131 -2.22 7.84 12.71
C CYS A 131 -1.03 8.41 13.49
N VAL A 132 -0.40 9.48 12.97
CA VAL A 132 0.74 10.14 13.61
C VAL A 132 0.34 10.84 14.91
N ASP A 133 -0.84 11.47 14.95
CA ASP A 133 -1.35 12.07 16.17
C ASP A 133 -1.76 11.03 17.23
N GLN A 134 -2.13 9.82 16.83
CA GLN A 134 -2.49 8.75 17.76
C GLN A 134 -1.27 8.10 18.45
N ASP A 135 -0.11 8.05 17.76
CA ASP A 135 1.15 7.53 18.31
C ASP A 135 1.89 8.57 19.18
N ARG A 136 1.61 9.87 18.98
CA ARG A 136 1.88 10.92 19.97
C ARG A 136 0.86 10.83 21.10
N GLY A 137 0.93 9.77 21.89
CA GLY A 137 0.16 9.65 23.12
C GLY A 137 0.22 10.98 23.89
N ASN A 138 -0.93 11.46 24.35
CA ASN A 138 -1.07 12.74 25.02
C ASN A 138 0.06 12.88 26.05
N PRO A 139 0.96 13.89 25.96
CA PRO A 139 2.13 13.97 26.82
C PRO A 139 1.74 13.97 28.31
N LEU A 140 0.53 14.39 28.62
CA LEU A 140 -0.07 14.31 29.95
C LEU A 140 -0.30 12.87 30.44
N ASP A 141 -0.63 11.92 29.56
CA ASP A 141 -0.80 10.50 29.92
C ASP A 141 0.54 9.79 30.12
N ALA A 142 1.58 10.21 29.38
CA ALA A 142 2.95 9.76 29.62
C ALA A 142 3.48 10.29 30.95
N MET A 143 3.22 11.56 31.25
CA MET A 143 3.62 12.20 32.51
C MET A 143 2.84 11.65 33.71
N ARG A 144 1.54 11.36 33.56
CA ARG A 144 0.72 10.69 34.59
C ARG A 144 1.24 9.29 34.92
N ARG A 145 1.56 8.48 33.91
CA ARG A 145 2.16 7.15 34.10
C ARG A 145 3.51 7.21 34.82
N TRP A 146 4.33 8.20 34.48
CA TRP A 146 5.60 8.44 35.17
C TRP A 146 5.40 8.78 36.65
N ILE A 147 4.47 9.70 36.97
CA ILE A 147 4.17 10.09 38.36
C ILE A 147 3.64 8.90 39.18
N GLU A 148 2.76 8.08 38.61
CA GLU A 148 2.21 6.90 39.29
C GLU A 148 3.30 5.84 39.58
N GLN A 149 4.27 5.69 38.68
CA GLN A 149 5.39 4.75 38.86
C GLN A 149 6.32 5.17 40.01
N TYR A 150 6.59 6.47 40.18
CA TYR A 150 7.42 6.96 41.30
C TYR A 150 6.67 6.99 42.63
N ARG A 151 5.36 7.23 42.62
CA ARG A 151 4.53 7.21 43.84
C ARG A 151 4.44 5.80 44.46
N GLY A 152 4.66 4.74 43.68
CA GLY A 152 4.73 3.35 44.18
C GLY A 152 6.02 3.00 44.91
N LEU A 153 7.11 3.76 44.70
CA LEU A 153 8.44 3.49 45.28
C LEU A 153 8.67 4.18 46.64
N GLU A 154 7.80 5.10 47.05
CA GLU A 154 7.91 5.87 48.31
C GLU A 154 7.16 5.23 49.49
N ARG A 155 6.72 3.98 49.42
CA ARG A 155 6.28 3.25 50.62
C ARG A 155 7.42 2.40 51.17
N PRO A 156 8.26 2.94 52.08
CA PRO A 156 9.10 2.10 52.91
C PRO A 156 8.18 1.26 53.81
N GLN A 157 8.44 -0.05 53.86
CA GLN A 157 7.94 -0.92 54.92
C GLN A 157 8.59 -0.54 56.26
#